data_AF-A0A097AQM8-F1
#
_entry.id   AF-A0A097AQM8-F1
#
_cell.length_a   1.000
_cell.length_b   1.000
_cell.length_c   1.000
_cell.angle_alpha   90.00
_cell.angle_beta   90.00
_cell.angle_gamma   90.00
#
_symmetry.space_group_name_H-M   'P 1'
#
loop_
_entity.id
_entity.type
_entity.pdbx_description
1 polymer ?
#
loop_
_entity_poly.entity_id
_entity_poly.type
_entity_poly.pdbx_seq_one_letter_code
_entity_poly.pdbx_strand_id
1 'polypeptide(L)' 'MKVVKNMASDAEILIEYIKKRRHEILNDLQVVLGYAQLGKYDKVIEHLRITIENLNKDREIFNFDNVEDIVKNIKG' A
#
# COMPACT_ATOMS: atom_id res chain seq x y z
N MET A 1 -3.80 22.66 22.72
CA MET A 1 -4.19 23.00 21.33
C MET A 1 -3.22 22.46 20.26
N LYS A 2 -1.89 22.39 20.52
CA LYS A 2 -0.89 21.86 19.55
C LYS A 2 -1.02 20.35 19.27
N VAL A 3 -1.30 19.55 20.30
CA VAL A 3 -1.42 18.07 20.22
C VAL A 3 -2.56 17.62 19.30
N VAL A 4 -3.74 18.25 19.42
CA VAL A 4 -4.92 17.93 18.58
C VAL A 4 -4.66 18.25 17.10
N LYS A 5 -3.88 19.30 16.81
CA LYS A 5 -3.54 19.71 15.45
C LYS A 5 -2.58 18.74 14.77
N ASN A 6 -1.67 18.11 15.52
CA ASN A 6 -0.76 17.10 15.01
C ASN A 6 -1.49 15.77 14.69
N MET A 7 -2.38 15.33 15.57
CA MET A 7 -3.15 14.09 15.34
C MET A 7 -4.04 14.16 14.08
N ALA A 8 -4.62 15.33 13.79
CA ALA A 8 -5.40 15.54 12.57
C ALA A 8 -4.53 15.42 11.30
N SER A 9 -3.31 15.97 11.34
CA SER A 9 -2.36 15.89 10.23
C SER A 9 -1.86 14.46 9.99
N ASP A 10 -1.54 13.72 11.05
CA ASP A 10 -1.07 12.33 10.96
C ASP A 10 -2.15 11.41 10.39
N ALA A 11 -3.42 11.64 10.77
CA ALA A 11 -4.56 10.94 10.18
C ALA A 11 -4.73 11.24 8.69
N GLU A 12 -4.55 12.50 8.25
CA GLU A 12 -4.61 12.88 6.84
C GLU A 12 -3.54 12.15 6.02
N ILE A 13 -2.31 12.07 6.53
CA ILE A 13 -1.19 11.36 5.88
C ILE A 13 -1.47 9.87 5.75
N LEU A 14 -1.99 9.23 6.82
CA LEU A 14 -2.42 7.84 6.78
C LEU A 14 -3.51 7.61 5.73
N ILE A 15 -4.52 8.48 5.67
CA ILE A 15 -5.61 8.39 4.70
C ILE A 15 -5.06 8.52 3.28
N GLU A 16 -4.18 9.48 3.01
CA GLU A 16 -3.57 9.64 1.69
C GLU A 16 -2.73 8.43 1.30
N TYR A 17 -1.94 7.89 2.23
CA TYR A 17 -1.16 6.67 2.01
C TYR A 17 -2.05 5.47 1.67
N ILE A 18 -3.12 5.24 2.45
CA ILE A 18 -4.08 4.15 2.20
C ILE A 18 -4.76 4.32 0.84
N LYS A 19 -5.16 5.55 0.48
CA LYS A 19 -5.74 5.84 -0.84
C LYS A 19 -4.77 5.46 -1.95
N LYS A 20 -3.51 5.92 -1.86
CA LYS A 20 -2.46 5.62 -2.83
C LYS A 20 -2.23 4.11 -2.96
N ARG A 21 -2.06 3.40 -1.84
CA ARG A 21 -1.87 1.94 -1.84
C ARG A 21 -3.04 1.18 -2.46
N ARG A 22 -4.27 1.59 -2.17
CA ARG A 22 -5.46 1.02 -2.82
C ARG A 22 -5.43 1.22 -4.34
N HIS A 23 -5.05 2.41 -4.83
CA HIS A 23 -4.93 2.65 -6.26
C HIS A 23 -3.86 1.75 -6.91
N GLU A 24 -2.72 1.60 -6.26
CA GLU A 24 -1.62 0.75 -6.75
C GLU A 24 -2.04 -0.73 -6.79
N ILE A 25 -2.72 -1.24 -5.76
CA ILE A 25 -3.26 -2.62 -5.75
C ILE A 25 -4.27 -2.84 -6.89
N LEU A 26 -5.16 -1.87 -7.12
CA LEU A 26 -6.14 -1.98 -8.21
C LEU A 26 -5.45 -2.03 -9.58
N ASN A 27 -4.38 -1.27 -9.78
CA ASN A 27 -3.59 -1.31 -11.00
C ASN A 27 -2.92 -2.68 -11.19
N ASP A 28 -2.31 -3.23 -10.14
CA ASP A 28 -1.69 -4.56 -10.18
C ASP A 28 -2.72 -5.64 -10.55
N LEU A 29 -3.91 -5.59 -9.94
CA LEU A 29 -5.01 -6.52 -10.24
C LEU A 29 -5.50 -6.37 -11.68
N GLN A 30 -5.53 -5.15 -12.22
CA GLN A 30 -5.89 -4.89 -13.60
C GLN A 30 -4.88 -5.52 -14.57
N VAL A 31 -3.58 -5.47 -14.26
CA VAL A 31 -2.53 -6.13 -15.06
C VAL A 31 -2.67 -7.65 -14.98
N VAL A 32 -2.88 -8.22 -13.79
CA VAL A 32 -3.15 -9.65 -13.59
C VAL A 32 -4.34 -10.09 -14.45
N LEU A 33 -5.44 -9.35 -14.38
CA LEU A 33 -6.64 -9.64 -15.18
C LEU A 33 -6.34 -9.59 -16.68
N GLY A 34 -5.59 -8.57 -17.13
CA GLY A 34 -5.20 -8.44 -18.53
C GLY A 34 -4.36 -9.64 -19.02
N TYR A 35 -3.40 -10.11 -18.23
CA TYR A 35 -2.63 -11.30 -18.59
C TYR A 35 -3.46 -12.58 -18.58
N ALA A 36 -4.38 -12.72 -17.61
CA ALA A 36 -5.28 -13.86 -17.53
C ALA A 36 -6.21 -13.93 -18.77
N GLN A 37 -6.78 -12.80 -19.19
CA GLN A 37 -7.62 -12.71 -20.39
C GLN A 37 -6.87 -13.06 -21.68
N LEU A 38 -5.56 -12.81 -21.72
CA LEU A 38 -4.69 -13.16 -22.85
C LEU A 38 -4.13 -14.59 -22.77
N GLY A 39 -4.46 -15.36 -21.72
CA GLY A 39 -3.92 -16.71 -21.49
C GLY A 39 -2.43 -16.75 -21.11
N LYS A 40 -1.84 -15.62 -20.71
CA LYS A 40 -0.42 -15.50 -20.32
C LYS A 40 -0.21 -15.84 -18.85
N TYR A 41 -0.46 -17.10 -18.49
CA TYR A 41 -0.49 -17.54 -17.09
C TYR A 41 0.88 -17.48 -16.40
N ASP A 42 1.97 -17.63 -17.15
CA ASP A 42 3.33 -17.37 -16.69
C ASP A 42 3.47 -15.96 -16.10
N LYS A 43 2.98 -14.95 -16.84
CA LYS A 43 2.99 -13.55 -16.43
C LYS A 43 2.03 -13.25 -15.30
N VAL A 44 0.89 -13.94 -15.24
CA VAL A 44 -0.04 -13.86 -14.11
C VAL A 44 0.69 -14.24 -12.81
N ILE A 45 1.40 -15.37 -12.81
CA ILE A 45 2.12 -15.85 -11.63
C ILE A 45 3.26 -14.91 -11.26
N GLU A 46 4.03 -14.43 -12.24
CA GLU A 46 5.09 -13.45 -12.01
C GLU A 46 4.55 -12.17 -11.37
N HIS A 47 3.47 -11.61 -11.92
CA HIS A 47 2.92 -10.35 -11.42
C HIS A 47 2.28 -10.51 -10.05
N LEU A 48 1.57 -11.61 -9.79
CA LEU A 48 1.03 -11.91 -8.46
C LEU A 48 2.11 -12.00 -7.38
N ARG A 49 3.28 -12.57 -7.70
CA ARG A 49 4.42 -12.61 -6.76
C ARG A 49 4.89 -11.19 -6.41
N ILE A 50 5.04 -10.33 -7.41
CA ILE A 50 5.42 -8.92 -7.21
C ILE A 50 4.39 -8.20 -6.33
N THR A 51 3.10 -8.37 -6.60
CA THR A 51 2.03 -7.78 -5.79
C THR A 51 2.08 -8.26 -4.34
N ILE A 52 2.28 -9.56 -4.11
CA ILE A 52 2.41 -10.14 -2.76
C ILE A 52 3.63 -9.56 -2.04
N GLU A 53 4.77 -9.45 -2.72
CA GLU A 53 5.98 -8.85 -2.15
C GLU A 53 5.76 -7.39 -1.73
N ASN A 54 5.06 -6.60 -2.56
CA ASN A 54 4.71 -5.22 -2.22
C ASN A 54 3.78 -5.13 -1.01
N LEU A 55 2.77 -6.00 -0.93
CA LEU A 55 1.87 -6.07 0.23
C LEU A 55 2.59 -6.49 1.51
N ASN A 56 3.60 -7.36 1.40
CA ASN A 56 4.42 -7.74 2.55
C ASN A 56 5.27 -6.57 3.06
N LYS A 57 5.82 -5.73 2.16
CA LYS A 57 6.51 -4.49 2.56
C LYS A 57 5.56 -3.51 3.25
N ASP A 58 4.34 -3.34 2.73
CA ASP A 58 3.33 -2.51 3.39
C ASP A 58 3.04 -3.03 4.82
N ARG A 59 3.03 -4.36 4.99
CA ARG A 59 2.81 -4.97 6.31
C ARG A 59 3.88 -4.60 7.32
N GLU A 60 5.14 -4.47 6.90
CA GLU A 60 6.23 -4.00 7.77
C GLU A 60 5.97 -2.57 8.27
N ILE A 61 5.39 -1.71 7.42
CA ILE A 61 5.01 -0.34 7.78
C ILE A 61 3.85 -0.30 8.76
N PHE A 62 2.92 -1.25 8.72
CA PHE A 62 1.76 -1.28 9.64
C PHE A 62 2.01 -2.09 10.92
N ASN A 63 3.17 -2.74 11.06
CA ASN A 63 3.53 -3.51 12.25
C ASN A 63 4.13 -2.65 13.38
N PHE A 64 4.22 -1.32 13.23
CA PHE A 64 4.66 -0.45 14.32
C PHE A 64 3.56 -0.27 15.38
N ASP A 65 3.97 -0.19 16.65
CA ASP A 65 3.06 -0.13 17.80
C ASP A 65 2.30 1.20 17.93
N ASN A 66 2.79 2.27 17.27
CA ASN A 66 2.18 3.59 17.35
C ASN A 66 2.09 4.28 15.98
N VAL A 67 1.09 5.16 15.86
CA VAL A 67 0.77 5.90 14.63
C VAL A 67 1.90 6.85 14.20
N GLU A 68 2.66 7.39 15.15
CA GLU A 68 3.75 8.34 14.88
C GLU A 68 4.89 7.66 14.11
N ASP A 69 5.25 6.43 14.48
CA ASP A 69 6.26 5.62 13.80
C ASP A 69 5.79 5.18 12.40
N ILE A 70 4.50 4.84 12.25
CA ILE A 70 3.92 4.54 10.94
C ILE A 70 4.03 5.77 10.03
N VAL A 71 3.60 6.94 10.51
CA VAL A 71 3.64 8.19 9.74
C VAL A 71 5.06 8.61 9.41
N LYS A 72 6.02 8.40 10.32
CA LYS A 72 7.44 8.66 10.07
C LYS A 72 7.97 7.79 8.92
N ASN A 73 7.67 6.49 8.93
CA ASN A 73 8.08 5.57 7.86
C ASN A 73 7.40 5.87 6.51
N ILE A 74 6.17 6.41 6.53
CA ILE A 74 5.47 6.85 5.31
C ILE A 74 6.12 8.11 4.70
N LYS A 75 6.59 9.04 5.54
CA LYS A 75 7.19 10.32 5.10
C LYS A 75 8.62 10.19 4.58
N GLY A 76 9.37 9.19 5.05
CA GLY A 76 10.82 9.05 4.82
C GLY A 76 11.62 9.78 5.90
#